data_AF-A0A392QKR4-F1
#
_entry.id   AF-A0A392QKR4-F1
#
_cell.length_a   1.000
_cell.length_b   1.000
_cell.length_c   1.000
_cell.angle_alpha   90.00
_cell.angle_beta   90.00
_cell.angle_gamma   90.00
#
_symmetry.space_group_name_H-M   'P 1'
#
loop_
_entity.id
_entity.type
_entity.pdbx_description
1 polymer ?
#
loop_
_entity_poly.entity_id
_entity_poly.type
_entity_poly.pdbx_seq_one_letter_code
_entity_poly.pdbx_strand_id
1 'polypeptide(L)' 'MMCIVDARDKFNPPIPFGYYGNCFAFPAAVTTAGEICEKPLEFAVELIKKARNEVSEEYIHSVADLMVTKGKPLFT' A
#
# COMPACT_ATOMS: atom_id res chain seq x y z
N MET A 1 5.68 -2.73 8.89
CA MET A 1 4.21 -2.79 9.00
C MET A 1 3.62 -2.76 7.61
N MET A 2 2.72 -3.69 7.26
CA MET A 2 1.94 -3.61 6.01
C MET A 2 0.65 -2.83 6.27
N CYS A 3 0.33 -1.87 5.42
CA CYS A 3 -0.87 -1.06 5.55
C CYS A 3 -1.79 -1.33 4.36
N ILE A 4 -3.08 -1.51 4.61
CA ILE A 4 -4.07 -1.65 3.54
C ILE A 4 -4.47 -0.26 3.07
N VAL A 5 -4.36 -0.02 1.77
CA VAL A 5 -4.75 1.26 1.15
C VAL A 5 -5.83 1.00 0.12
N ASP A 6 -7.00 1.61 0.32
CA ASP A 6 -8.03 1.68 -0.72
C ASP A 6 -7.48 2.52 -1.89
N ALA A 7 -7.51 1.92 -3.08
CA ALA A 7 -6.96 2.52 -4.28
C ALA A 7 -8.03 3.13 -5.20
N ARG A 8 -9.33 3.00 -4.87
CA ARG A 8 -10.42 3.42 -5.75
C ARG A 8 -10.34 4.90 -6.14
N ASP A 9 -9.94 5.75 -5.20
CA ASP A 9 -9.80 7.20 -5.38
C ASP A 9 -8.50 7.60 -6.10
N LYS A 10 -7.59 6.66 -6.37
CA LYS A 10 -6.29 6.93 -7.00
C LYS A 10 -6.34 6.96 -8.52
N PHE A 11 -7.35 6.34 -9.12
CA PHE A 11 -7.51 6.25 -10.57
C PHE A 11 -8.08 7.54 -11.16
N ASN A 12 -7.79 7.80 -12.43
CA ASN A 12 -8.40 8.88 -13.20
C ASN A 12 -9.06 8.36 -14.49
N PRO A 13 -10.40 8.22 -14.53
CA PRO A 13 -11.36 8.60 -13.49
C PRO A 13 -11.36 7.62 -12.30
N PRO A 14 -11.80 8.05 -11.10
CA PRO A 14 -11.88 7.18 -9.94
C PRO A 14 -12.75 5.94 -10.18
N ILE A 15 -12.41 4.84 -9.51
CA ILE A 15 -13.23 3.63 -9.55
C ILE A 15 -14.60 3.93 -8.90
N PRO A 16 -15.73 3.52 -9.51
CA PRO A 16 -17.05 3.83 -8.98
C PRO A 16 -17.28 3.30 -7.56
N PHE A 17 -18.00 4.07 -6.73
CA PHE A 17 -18.37 3.69 -5.36
C PHE A 17 -19.07 2.32 -5.28
N GLY A 18 -19.85 1.95 -6.30
CA GLY A 18 -20.56 0.66 -6.38
C GLY A 18 -19.75 -0.51 -6.97
N TYR A 19 -18.44 -0.33 -7.21
CA TYR A 19 -17.62 -1.39 -7.82
C TYR A 19 -17.53 -2.62 -6.91
N TYR A 20 -18.08 -3.73 -7.38
CA TYR A 20 -18.06 -5.02 -6.69
C TYR A 20 -16.81 -5.82 -7.03
N GLY A 21 -15.67 -5.37 -6.49
CA GLY A 21 -14.38 -6.02 -6.65
C GLY A 21 -13.33 -5.45 -5.70
N ASN A 22 -12.17 -6.09 -5.67
CA ASN A 22 -11.04 -5.66 -4.85
C ASN A 22 -10.22 -4.60 -5.59
N CYS A 23 -9.95 -3.48 -4.92
CA CYS A 23 -9.09 -2.42 -5.44
C CYS A 23 -8.31 -1.80 -4.26
N PHE A 24 -7.24 -2.47 -3.85
CA PHE A 24 -6.38 -2.04 -2.76
C PHE A 24 -4.95 -2.56 -2.96
N ALA A 25 -3.99 -1.98 -2.25
CA ALA A 25 -2.63 -2.47 -2.17
C ALA A 25 -2.13 -2.54 -0.72
N PHE A 26 -0.97 -3.20 -0.55
CA PHE A 26 -0.28 -3.36 0.73
C PHE A 26 1.11 -2.70 0.70
N PRO A 27 1.22 -1.35 0.65
CA PRO A 27 2.51 -0.71 0.88
C PRO A 27 3.06 -1.09 2.26
N ALA A 28 4.38 -1.25 2.33
CA ALA A 28 5.07 -1.63 3.54
C ALA A 28 5.92 -0.47 4.06
N ALA A 29 5.63 -0.03 5.29
CA ALA A 29 6.55 0.81 6.05
C ALA A 29 7.63 -0.09 6.68
N VAL A 30 8.90 0.14 6.31
CA VAL A 30 10.05 -0.67 6.73
C VAL A 30 11.04 0.20 7.50
N THR A 31 11.47 -0.29 8.66
CA THR A 31 12.49 0.30 9.53
C THR A 31 13.02 -0.78 10.47
N THR A 32 14.11 -0.52 11.19
CA THR A 32 14.71 -1.48 12.11
C THR A 32 14.03 -1.45 13.48
N ALA A 33 14.16 -2.55 14.24
CA ALA A 33 13.63 -2.59 15.61
C ALA A 33 14.28 -1.53 16.51
N GLY A 34 15.60 -1.30 16.37
CA GLY A 34 16.31 -0.26 17.12
C GLY A 34 15.74 1.14 16.87
N GLU A 35 15.54 1.50 15.60
CA GLU A 35 14.96 2.80 15.25
C GLU A 35 13.54 2.98 15.79
N ILE A 36 12.69 1.95 15.75
CA ILE A 36 11.34 2.02 16.33
C ILE A 36 11.40 2.18 17.86
N CYS A 37 12.33 1.50 18.54
CA CYS A 37 12.43 1.54 20.00
C CYS A 37 13.03 2.86 20.52
N GLU A 38 13.95 3.47 19.76
CA GLU A 38 14.69 4.66 20.21
C GLU A 38 14.02 5.97 19.78
N LYS A 39 13.28 5.99 18.65
CA LYS A 39 12.66 7.21 18.12
C LYS A 39 11.25 7.41 18.70
N PRO A 40 10.77 8.67 18.75
CA PRO A 40 9.41 8.95 19.21
C PRO A 40 8.36 8.32 18.30
N LEU A 41 7.15 8.12 18.83
CA LEU A 41 6.01 7.57 18.09
C LEU A 41 5.75 8.30 16.75
N GLU A 42 5.99 9.60 16.71
CA GLU A 42 5.87 10.42 15.50
C GLU A 42 6.68 9.86 14.32
N PHE A 43 7.88 9.33 14.57
CA PHE A 43 8.69 8.70 13.52
C PHE A 43 7.97 7.52 12.86
N ALA A 44 7.37 6.63 13.66
CA ALA A 44 6.63 5.49 13.14
C ALA A 44 5.37 5.93 12.37
N VAL A 45 4.68 6.96 12.86
CA VAL A 45 3.50 7.53 12.20
C VAL A 45 3.87 8.13 10.84
N GLU A 46 4.97 8.88 10.75
CA GLU A 46 5.44 9.46 9.49
C GLU A 46 5.87 8.40 8.49
N LEU A 47 6.51 7.31 8.93
CA LEU A 47 6.80 6.17 8.05
C LEU A 47 5.53 5.55 7.46
N ILE A 48 4.49 5.35 8.27
CA ILE A 48 3.21 4.79 7.82
C ILE A 48 2.52 5.75 6.85
N LYS A 49 2.50 7.05 7.15
CA LYS A 49 1.93 8.07 6.26
C LYS A 49 2.65 8.09 4.92
N LYS A 50 3.99 8.04 4.93
CA LYS A 50 4.80 7.99 3.71
C LYS A 50 4.45 6.77 2.87
N ALA A 51 4.51 5.57 3.44
CA ALA A 51 4.20 4.33 2.74
C ALA A 51 2.78 4.33 2.16
N ARG A 52 1.78 4.83 2.90
CA ARG A 52 0.40 4.98 2.40
C ARG A 52 0.32 5.94 1.20
N ASN A 53 1.03 7.06 1.27
CA ASN A 53 0.98 8.11 0.24
C ASN A 53 1.76 7.75 -1.04
N GLU A 54 2.62 6.73 -1.00
CA GLU A 54 3.30 6.19 -2.19
C GLU A 54 2.34 5.44 -3.14
N VAL A 55 1.14 5.08 -2.68
CA VAL A 55 0.14 4.39 -3.50
C VAL A 55 -0.52 5.37 -4.49
N SER A 56 0.00 5.36 -5.71
CA SER A 56 -0.54 6.04 -6.89
C SER A 56 -1.27 5.05 -7.83
N GLU A 57 -1.94 5.56 -8.87
CA GLU A 57 -2.49 4.72 -9.95
C GLU A 57 -1.41 3.82 -10.58
N GLU A 58 -0.26 4.40 -10.91
CA GLU A 58 0.89 3.67 -11.47
C GLU A 58 1.40 2.58 -10.52
N TYR A 59 1.43 2.85 -9.21
CA TYR A 59 1.80 1.85 -8.20
C TYR A 59 0.85 0.64 -8.27
N ILE A 60 -0.45 0.86 -8.38
CA ILE A 60 -1.46 -0.22 -8.45
C ILE A 60 -1.30 -1.03 -9.74
N HIS A 61 -1.07 -0.36 -10.87
CA HIS A 61 -0.81 -1.04 -12.15
C HIS A 61 0.45 -1.91 -12.06
N SER A 62 1.54 -1.37 -11.49
CA SER A 62 2.78 -2.11 -11.28
C SER A 62 2.60 -3.35 -10.40
N VAL A 63 1.80 -3.24 -9.32
CA VAL A 63 1.45 -4.38 -8.47
C VAL A 63 0.65 -5.44 -9.25
N ALA A 64 -0.32 -5.03 -10.06
CA ALA A 64 -1.08 -5.96 -10.91
C ALA A 64 -0.18 -6.69 -11.91
N ASP A 65 0.69 -5.96 -12.60
CA ASP A 65 1.67 -6.52 -13.55
C ASP A 65 2.62 -7.50 -12.87
N LEU A 66 3.08 -7.15 -11.66
CA LEU A 66 3.92 -8.02 -10.84
C LEU A 66 3.20 -9.33 -10.50
N MET A 67 1.92 -9.27 -10.10
CA MET A 67 1.12 -10.45 -9.77
C MET A 67 0.84 -11.33 -11.00
N VAL A 68 0.70 -10.76 -12.19
CA VAL A 68 0.60 -11.53 -13.44
C VAL A 68 1.94 -12.21 -13.77
N THR A 69 3.04 -11.47 -13.63
CA THR A 69 4.39 -11.94 -14.04
C THR A 69 4.98 -12.97 -13.08
N LYS A 70 4.78 -12.79 -11.77
CA LYS A 70 5.37 -13.65 -10.72
C LYS A 70 4.37 -14.61 -10.09
N GLY A 71 3.11 -14.55 -10.52
CA GLY A 71 2.00 -15.21 -9.86
C GLY A 71 1.55 -14.41 -8.63
N LYS A 72 0.24 -14.46 -8.37
CA LYS A 72 -0.34 -13.84 -7.18
C LYS A 72 -0.02 -14.70 -5.95
N PRO A 73 0.65 -14.15 -4.92
CA PRO A 73 0.85 -14.87 -3.67
C PRO A 73 -0.49 -15.28 -3.05
N LEU A 74 -0.53 -16.47 -2.45
CA LEU A 74 -1.64 -16.84 -1.58
C LEU A 74 -1.50 -16.08 -0.27
N PHE A 75 -2.61 -15.55 0.24
CA PHE A 75 -2.69 -15.00 1.59
C PHE A 75 -2.84 -16.18 2.56
N THR A 76 -1.74 -16.91 2.78
CA THR A 76 -1.66 -18.07 3.69
C THR A 76 -0.50 -17.90 4.64
#